data_AF-M6RF38-F1
#
_entry.id   AF-M6RF38-F1
#
_cell.length_a   1.000
_cell.length_b   1.000
_cell.length_c   1.000
_cell.angle_alpha   90.00
_cell.angle_beta   90.00
_cell.angle_gamma   90.00
#
_symmetry.space_group_name_H-M   'P 1'
#
loop_
_entity.id
_entity.type
_entity.pdbx_description
1 polymer ?
#
loop_
_entity_poly.entity_id
_entity_poly.type
_entity_poly.pdbx_seq_one_letter_code
_entity_poly.pdbx_strand_id
1 'polypeptide(L)'
;MICSTGMSTEDEIMDSIHVLQDLGAQYVLLHCNSTYPAPFKDINLRYIEHLKKSGGCLVGYSGHERGYLVALAAVSLGAKVIEKHFTLDREMEGNDHKVSLLPGEFREMVDGIRQIEESLGNKNFRQITQGELMNRETLGKSLLINRDLKLGEIITSDMVDIRSPGKGLPPYFKEKLIGKSAKRDFKKGDFFYKSDIADDVIEFKKKFIFSRPWGLPVRYHDLEQILSKVEMDLVEFHFSYKDLKVEISEYIKKPLNTDFVVHCPELFENDHLLDLCTEDEDYRKRSLIEIQKVIDITRRLKDFFPNSNKKPFIVTNVGGFSLNKPLDTTIREKLYKNLSRSLNDLDSEGVEIIPQTMPPFPWLFGGQRYHNLFLSAEEIVEFCKRHSIRICLDVSHSKLACNHYHWSFSKFVEQVSPYVAHLHIVDAKGVDGEGLQIGEGEIDFHMLSNILREKAPKASFIPEIWQGHKNNGEGFLISLTR
;
A
#
# COMPACT_ATOMS: atom_id res chain seq x y z
N MET A 1 36.72 9.16 17.34
CA MET A 1 37.92 8.94 16.50
C MET A 1 37.57 7.99 15.37
N ILE A 2 38.16 8.15 14.19
CA ILE A 2 38.04 7.19 13.09
C ILE A 2 39.44 6.62 12.87
N CYS A 3 39.57 5.29 12.95
CA CYS A 3 40.86 4.61 12.90
C CYS A 3 40.85 3.61 11.75
N SER A 4 41.62 3.89 10.70
CA SER A 4 41.80 2.96 9.59
C SER A 4 42.82 1.87 9.95
N THR A 5 42.53 0.63 9.61
CA THR A 5 43.41 -0.52 9.87
C THR A 5 44.42 -0.76 8.75
N GLY A 6 44.45 0.13 7.74
CA GLY A 6 45.36 0.01 6.60
C GLY A 6 46.82 -0.08 7.05
N MET A 7 47.61 -0.93 6.38
CA MET A 7 49.04 -1.17 6.65
C MET A 7 49.37 -1.73 8.05
N SER A 8 48.36 -2.04 8.87
CA SER A 8 48.54 -2.56 10.24
C SER A 8 48.40 -4.08 10.26
N THR A 9 49.20 -4.73 11.11
CA THR A 9 49.05 -6.14 11.45
C THR A 9 47.91 -6.35 12.45
N GLU A 10 47.46 -7.61 12.62
CA GLU A 10 46.39 -7.93 13.58
C GLU A 10 46.77 -7.53 15.01
N ASP A 11 48.01 -7.78 15.44
CA ASP A 11 48.46 -7.46 16.80
C ASP A 11 48.45 -5.95 17.07
N GLU A 12 48.92 -5.13 16.10
CA GLU A 12 48.89 -3.67 16.21
C GLU A 12 47.45 -3.13 16.30
N ILE A 13 46.52 -3.75 15.58
CA ILE A 13 45.10 -3.39 15.62
C ILE A 13 44.52 -3.74 17.00
N MET A 14 44.81 -4.92 17.54
CA MET A 14 44.33 -5.35 18.86
C MET A 14 44.90 -4.50 19.99
N ASP A 15 46.19 -4.17 19.95
CA ASP A 15 46.82 -3.28 20.93
C ASP A 15 46.20 -1.87 20.89
N SER A 16 45.95 -1.35 19.68
CA SER A 16 45.28 -0.06 19.51
C SER A 16 43.85 -0.07 20.08
N ILE A 17 43.11 -1.16 19.87
CA ILE A 17 41.77 -1.36 20.43
C ILE A 17 41.82 -1.33 21.97
N HIS A 18 42.76 -2.06 22.59
CA HIS A 18 42.89 -2.08 24.05
C HIS A 18 43.18 -0.68 24.61
N VAL A 19 44.14 0.04 24.03
CA VAL A 19 44.46 1.41 24.46
C VAL A 19 43.25 2.33 24.36
N LEU A 20 42.50 2.25 23.25
CA LEU A 20 41.31 3.08 23.05
C LEU A 20 40.20 2.74 24.06
N GLN A 21 40.01 1.45 24.39
CA GLN A 21 39.03 1.01 25.37
C GLN A 21 39.43 1.40 26.80
N ASP A 22 40.69 1.24 27.18
CA ASP A 22 41.22 1.59 28.50
C ASP A 22 41.09 3.10 28.79
N LEU A 23 41.25 3.92 27.75
CA LEU A 23 41.06 5.37 27.82
C LEU A 23 39.59 5.79 27.74
N GLY A 24 38.66 4.86 27.53
CA GLY A 24 37.23 5.16 27.34
C GLY A 24 36.93 5.99 26.09
N ALA A 25 37.79 5.91 25.07
CA ALA A 25 37.63 6.67 23.83
C ALA A 25 36.46 6.14 23.00
N GLN A 26 35.71 7.04 22.35
CA GLN A 26 34.74 6.65 21.33
C GLN A 26 35.43 6.56 19.97
N TYR A 27 35.40 5.38 19.35
CA TYR A 27 36.08 5.15 18.07
C TYR A 27 35.26 4.30 17.10
N VAL A 28 35.62 4.42 15.81
CA VAL A 28 35.14 3.59 14.71
C VAL A 28 36.36 3.01 14.01
N LEU A 29 36.35 1.71 13.76
CA LEU A 29 37.41 1.04 12.99
C LEU A 29 37.02 0.96 11.53
N LEU A 30 37.88 1.38 10.61
CA LEU A 30 37.67 1.21 9.17
C LEU A 30 38.52 0.05 8.65
N HIS A 31 37.86 -0.93 8.04
CA HIS A 31 38.55 -1.92 7.23
C HIS A 31 39.13 -1.24 5.99
N CYS A 32 40.45 -1.36 5.80
CA CYS A 32 41.16 -0.68 4.72
C CYS A 32 42.28 -1.57 4.15
N ASN A 33 42.32 -1.69 2.83
CA ASN A 33 43.50 -2.16 2.12
C ASN A 33 44.17 -0.96 1.43
N SER A 34 45.38 -0.59 1.87
CA SER A 34 46.13 0.57 1.38
C SER A 34 46.88 0.31 0.08
N THR A 35 46.26 -0.39 -0.87
CA THR A 35 46.76 -0.59 -2.22
C THR A 35 45.97 0.32 -3.18
N TYR A 36 46.66 1.03 -4.08
CA TYR A 36 46.05 2.06 -4.93
C TYR A 36 46.29 1.75 -6.42
N PRO A 37 45.33 1.16 -7.15
CA PRO A 37 44.06 0.59 -6.69
C PRO A 37 44.19 -0.83 -6.11
N ALA A 38 43.39 -1.12 -5.07
CA ALA A 38 43.32 -2.44 -4.47
C ALA A 38 42.63 -3.42 -5.43
N PRO A 39 43.24 -4.57 -5.77
CA PRO A 39 42.58 -5.60 -6.54
C PRO A 39 41.53 -6.31 -5.66
N PHE A 40 40.37 -6.64 -6.24
CA PHE A 40 39.23 -7.16 -5.48
C PHE A 40 39.53 -8.41 -4.63
N LYS A 41 40.42 -9.28 -5.12
CA LYS A 41 40.85 -10.50 -4.40
C LYS A 41 41.56 -10.22 -3.06
N ASP A 42 42.16 -9.04 -2.90
CA ASP A 42 43.00 -8.70 -1.74
C ASP A 42 42.22 -7.88 -0.70
N ILE A 43 40.95 -7.53 -0.96
CA ILE A 43 40.16 -6.67 -0.08
C ILE A 43 39.74 -7.39 1.20
N ASN A 44 39.29 -8.65 1.14
CA ASN A 44 38.81 -9.40 2.31
C ASN A 44 37.70 -8.66 3.12
N LEU A 45 36.54 -8.40 2.51
CA LEU A 45 35.42 -7.71 3.17
C LEU A 45 34.91 -8.36 4.47
N ARG A 46 35.12 -9.68 4.65
CA ARG A 46 34.72 -10.39 5.88
C ARG A 46 35.45 -9.91 7.13
N TYR A 47 36.58 -9.21 6.96
CA TYR A 47 37.31 -8.61 8.08
C TYR A 47 36.50 -7.55 8.82
N ILE A 48 35.48 -6.94 8.19
CA ILE A 48 34.55 -6.01 8.85
C ILE A 48 33.82 -6.68 10.01
N GLU A 49 33.38 -7.94 9.85
CA GLU A 49 32.70 -8.69 10.91
C GLU A 49 33.64 -9.01 12.07
N HIS A 50 34.91 -9.31 11.76
CA HIS A 50 35.96 -9.53 12.74
C HIS A 50 36.26 -8.26 13.54
N LEU A 51 36.51 -7.13 12.88
CA LEU A 51 36.72 -5.83 13.54
C LEU A 51 35.55 -5.44 14.44
N LYS A 52 34.32 -5.73 14.01
CA LYS A 52 33.12 -5.44 14.80
C LYS A 52 33.09 -6.26 16.09
N LYS A 53 33.48 -7.53 16.01
CA LYS A 53 33.54 -8.42 17.16
C LYS A 53 34.68 -8.04 18.11
N SER A 54 35.88 -7.79 17.58
CA SER A 54 37.07 -7.51 18.37
C SER A 54 37.05 -6.11 18.99
N GLY A 55 36.64 -5.09 18.25
CA GLY A 55 36.59 -3.71 18.74
C GLY A 55 35.36 -3.42 19.62
N GLY A 56 34.28 -4.19 19.50
CA GLY A 56 33.03 -3.91 20.22
C GLY A 56 32.44 -2.53 19.88
N CYS A 57 32.81 -1.97 18.73
CA CYS A 57 32.51 -0.61 18.30
C CYS A 57 31.78 -0.59 16.96
N LEU A 58 31.41 0.61 16.47
CA LEU A 58 31.00 0.75 15.08
C LEU A 58 32.20 0.46 14.17
N VAL A 59 31.93 -0.14 13.02
CA VAL A 59 32.93 -0.40 11.99
C VAL A 59 32.55 0.29 10.70
N GLY A 60 33.52 0.52 9.83
CA GLY A 60 33.33 1.10 8.52
C GLY A 60 34.28 0.49 7.48
N TYR A 61 34.29 1.09 6.30
CA TYR A 61 35.11 0.68 5.16
C TYR A 61 35.78 1.90 4.55
N SER A 62 37.09 1.82 4.33
CA SER A 62 37.90 2.81 3.60
C SER A 62 38.41 2.16 2.32
N GLY A 63 37.84 2.60 1.19
CA GLY A 63 37.94 1.87 -0.08
C GLY A 63 38.90 2.49 -1.08
N HIS A 64 39.98 1.77 -1.43
CA HIS A 64 40.93 2.13 -2.49
C HIS A 64 40.81 1.25 -3.75
N GLU A 65 39.75 0.47 -3.85
CA GLU A 65 39.40 -0.30 -5.04
C GLU A 65 38.79 0.57 -6.15
N ARG A 66 38.77 0.03 -7.37
CA ARG A 66 38.08 0.68 -8.50
C ARG A 66 36.56 0.62 -8.32
N GLY A 67 35.89 1.75 -8.58
CA GLY A 67 34.43 1.87 -8.45
C GLY A 67 33.98 1.83 -6.99
N TYR A 68 32.70 1.49 -6.77
CA TYR A 68 32.06 1.59 -5.45
C TYR A 68 31.27 0.35 -5.02
N LEU A 69 31.24 -0.71 -5.83
CA LEU A 69 30.47 -1.94 -5.52
C LEU A 69 30.90 -2.59 -4.20
N VAL A 70 32.18 -2.48 -3.85
CA VAL A 70 32.71 -3.04 -2.59
C VAL A 70 32.25 -2.22 -1.40
N ALA A 71 32.17 -0.89 -1.52
CA ALA A 71 31.59 -0.02 -0.49
C ALA A 71 30.11 -0.35 -0.23
N LEU A 72 29.35 -0.65 -1.29
CA LEU A 72 27.97 -1.12 -1.18
C LEU A 72 27.87 -2.44 -0.39
N ALA A 73 28.69 -3.43 -0.76
CA ALA A 73 28.72 -4.73 -0.07
C ALA A 73 29.17 -4.62 1.40
N ALA A 74 30.07 -3.69 1.71
CA ALA A 74 30.53 -3.44 3.08
C ALA A 74 29.38 -3.02 4.00
N VAL A 75 28.43 -2.22 3.51
CA VAL A 75 27.23 -1.82 4.28
C VAL A 75 26.40 -3.04 4.66
N SER A 76 26.23 -4.00 3.75
CA SER A 76 25.51 -5.25 4.04
C SER A 76 26.18 -6.11 5.12
N LEU A 77 27.50 -5.97 5.30
CA LEU A 77 28.27 -6.64 6.35
C LEU A 77 28.32 -5.84 7.67
N GLY A 78 27.61 -4.71 7.72
CA GLY A 78 27.44 -3.92 8.94
C GLY A 78 28.37 -2.71 9.06
N ALA A 79 29.06 -2.31 7.99
CA ALA A 79 29.75 -1.02 7.95
C ALA A 79 28.75 0.14 8.16
N LYS A 80 29.14 1.11 8.99
CA LYS A 80 28.37 2.31 9.35
C LYS A 80 29.05 3.61 8.92
N VAL A 81 30.31 3.54 8.51
CA VAL A 81 31.07 4.64 7.93
C VAL A 81 31.68 4.15 6.63
N ILE A 82 31.52 4.92 5.56
CA ILE A 82 32.15 4.68 4.26
C ILE A 82 33.06 5.85 3.95
N GLU A 83 34.33 5.57 3.73
CA GLU A 83 35.33 6.52 3.26
C GLU A 83 35.72 6.15 1.82
N LYS A 84 35.61 7.13 0.92
CA LYS A 84 35.91 6.98 -0.49
C LYS A 84 36.51 8.26 -1.05
N HIS A 85 37.55 8.13 -1.86
CA HIS A 85 38.18 9.29 -2.50
C HIS A 85 37.27 9.88 -3.56
N PHE A 86 37.27 11.20 -3.67
CA PHE A 86 36.44 11.99 -4.58
C PHE A 86 37.34 12.91 -5.42
N THR A 87 37.04 13.03 -6.71
CA THR A 87 37.77 13.92 -7.60
C THR A 87 36.86 14.55 -8.64
N LEU A 88 37.27 15.71 -9.17
CA LEU A 88 36.62 16.33 -10.32
C LEU A 88 37.18 15.81 -11.65
N ASP A 89 38.40 15.31 -11.64
CA ASP A 89 39.08 14.76 -12.81
C ASP A 89 40.13 13.71 -12.38
N ARG A 90 40.04 12.52 -12.99
CA ARG A 90 40.93 11.38 -12.72
C ARG A 90 42.30 11.54 -13.36
N GLU A 91 42.43 12.43 -14.34
CA GLU A 91 43.68 12.70 -15.07
C GLU A 91 44.59 13.71 -14.34
N MET A 92 44.13 14.29 -13.24
CA MET A 92 44.96 15.16 -12.38
C MET A 92 46.16 14.40 -11.79
N GLU A 93 47.21 15.15 -11.48
CA GLU A 93 48.44 14.58 -10.91
C GLU A 93 48.20 13.99 -9.51
N GLY A 94 48.58 12.73 -9.32
CA GLY A 94 48.49 12.01 -8.04
C GLY A 94 47.83 10.65 -8.17
N ASN A 95 48.30 9.67 -7.39
CA ASN A 95 47.77 8.30 -7.46
C ASN A 95 46.32 8.18 -6.96
N ASP A 96 45.90 9.08 -6.07
CA ASP A 96 44.55 9.09 -5.49
C ASP A 96 43.47 9.45 -6.51
N HIS A 97 43.79 10.27 -7.51
CA HIS A 97 42.85 10.64 -8.57
C HIS A 97 42.39 9.42 -9.37
N LYS A 98 43.27 8.44 -9.59
CA LYS A 98 42.97 7.22 -10.36
C LYS A 98 41.98 6.28 -9.67
N VAL A 99 41.90 6.34 -8.34
CA VAL A 99 41.01 5.48 -7.53
C VAL A 99 39.77 6.22 -7.02
N SER A 100 39.72 7.53 -7.25
CA SER A 100 38.63 8.42 -6.83
C SER A 100 37.37 8.24 -7.68
N LEU A 101 36.22 8.54 -7.08
CA LEU A 101 34.94 8.67 -7.76
C LEU A 101 34.76 10.10 -8.27
N LEU A 102 34.17 10.22 -9.46
CA LEU A 102 33.64 11.48 -9.99
C LEU A 102 32.33 11.84 -9.27
N PRO A 103 31.84 13.09 -9.39
CA PRO A 103 30.63 13.52 -8.70
C PRO A 103 29.39 12.67 -8.96
N GLY A 104 29.20 12.21 -10.21
CA GLY A 104 28.10 11.33 -10.58
C GLY A 104 28.21 9.95 -9.91
N GLU A 105 29.38 9.32 -10.00
CA GLU A 105 29.63 7.99 -9.40
C GLU A 105 29.56 8.02 -7.87
N PHE A 106 30.01 9.12 -7.24
CA PHE A 106 29.89 9.29 -5.79
C PHE A 106 28.41 9.39 -5.38
N ARG A 107 27.60 10.12 -6.15
CA ARG A 107 26.15 10.18 -5.94
C ARG A 107 25.51 8.79 -6.12
N GLU A 108 25.86 8.07 -7.18
CA GLU A 108 25.36 6.70 -7.42
C GLU A 108 25.73 5.75 -6.27
N MET A 109 26.93 5.88 -5.70
CA MET A 109 27.32 5.13 -4.51
C MET A 109 26.43 5.48 -3.31
N VAL A 110 26.20 6.76 -3.03
CA VAL A 110 25.35 7.19 -1.91
C VAL A 110 23.91 6.69 -2.09
N ASP A 111 23.35 6.85 -3.30
CA ASP A 111 22.00 6.38 -3.63
C ASP A 111 21.90 4.85 -3.47
N GLY A 112 22.92 4.11 -3.93
CA GLY A 112 23.01 2.66 -3.77
C GLY A 112 23.13 2.21 -2.31
N ILE A 113 23.86 2.95 -1.47
CA ILE A 113 23.94 2.68 -0.01
C ILE A 113 22.54 2.77 0.61
N ARG A 114 21.78 3.83 0.29
CA ARG A 114 20.43 4.04 0.83
C ARG A 114 19.48 2.92 0.40
N GLN A 115 19.52 2.52 -0.86
CA GLN A 115 18.72 1.40 -1.36
C GLN A 115 19.06 0.07 -0.66
N ILE A 116 20.34 -0.18 -0.36
CA ILE A 116 20.76 -1.37 0.39
C ILE A 116 20.25 -1.30 1.83
N GLU A 117 20.37 -0.14 2.49
CA GLU A 117 19.87 0.04 3.85
C GLU A 117 18.36 -0.25 3.95
N GLU A 118 17.58 0.23 2.97
CA GLU A 118 16.16 -0.08 2.85
C GLU A 118 15.91 -1.59 2.59
N SER A 119 16.76 -2.22 1.78
CA SER A 119 16.62 -3.63 1.38
C SER A 119 17.07 -4.64 2.43
N LEU A 120 17.89 -4.24 3.42
CA LEU A 120 18.41 -5.17 4.44
C LEU A 120 17.31 -5.77 5.32
N GLY A 121 16.18 -5.08 5.45
CA GLY A 121 15.03 -5.56 6.22
C GLY A 121 15.34 -5.78 7.71
N ASN A 122 14.64 -6.73 8.31
CA ASN A 122 14.83 -7.10 9.72
C ASN A 122 15.11 -8.60 9.88
N LYS A 123 15.70 -8.99 11.02
CA LYS A 123 16.03 -10.39 11.32
C LYS A 123 14.82 -11.21 11.83
N ASN A 124 13.60 -10.72 11.65
CA ASN A 124 12.40 -11.40 12.12
C ASN A 124 11.92 -12.46 11.10
N PHE A 125 10.76 -13.06 11.38
CA PHE A 125 10.12 -14.01 10.48
C PHE A 125 9.72 -13.38 9.15
N ARG A 126 9.78 -14.17 8.07
CA ARG A 126 9.33 -13.77 6.74
C ARG A 126 7.87 -13.34 6.78
N GLN A 127 7.60 -12.15 6.25
CA GLN A 127 6.26 -11.65 5.97
C GLN A 127 6.05 -11.62 4.46
N ILE A 128 4.80 -11.78 4.03
CA ILE A 128 4.43 -11.71 2.60
C ILE A 128 4.00 -10.28 2.34
N THR A 129 4.63 -9.62 1.37
CA THR A 129 4.28 -8.24 1.01
C THR A 129 2.93 -8.17 0.32
N GLN A 130 2.31 -6.98 0.26
CA GLN A 130 1.04 -6.77 -0.44
C GLN A 130 1.11 -7.22 -1.90
N GLY A 131 2.20 -6.87 -2.61
CA GLY A 131 2.43 -7.32 -3.98
C GLY A 131 2.56 -8.84 -4.12
N GLU A 132 3.26 -9.51 -3.19
CA GLU A 132 3.30 -10.97 -3.16
C GLU A 132 1.92 -11.59 -2.86
N LEU A 133 1.10 -10.96 -2.00
CA LEU A 133 -0.26 -11.42 -1.70
C LEU A 133 -1.17 -11.34 -2.92
N MET A 134 -1.09 -10.28 -3.73
CA MET A 134 -1.82 -10.16 -5.00
C MET A 134 -1.43 -11.27 -5.99
N ASN A 135 -0.13 -11.53 -6.13
CA ASN A 135 0.36 -12.62 -6.97
C ASN A 135 -0.06 -13.99 -6.42
N ARG A 136 -0.01 -14.18 -5.11
CA ARG A 136 -0.44 -15.42 -4.45
C ARG A 136 -1.94 -15.65 -4.63
N GLU A 137 -2.76 -14.61 -4.65
CA GLU A 137 -4.18 -14.76 -4.98
C GLU A 137 -4.34 -15.25 -6.42
N THR A 138 -3.66 -14.65 -7.38
CA THR A 138 -3.85 -14.99 -8.80
C THR A 138 -3.28 -16.36 -9.15
N LEU A 139 -2.06 -16.65 -8.68
CA LEU A 139 -1.27 -17.83 -9.06
C LEU A 139 -1.39 -18.98 -8.05
N GLY A 140 -1.83 -18.70 -6.83
CA GLY A 140 -2.01 -19.70 -5.80
C GLY A 140 -3.10 -20.71 -6.14
N LYS A 141 -3.17 -21.77 -5.33
CA LYS A 141 -4.21 -22.80 -5.43
C LYS A 141 -5.11 -22.76 -4.20
N SER A 142 -6.37 -23.09 -4.41
CA SER A 142 -7.36 -23.24 -3.36
C SER A 142 -8.09 -24.57 -3.48
N LEU A 143 -8.76 -24.94 -2.39
CA LEU A 143 -9.74 -26.02 -2.35
C LEU A 143 -11.08 -25.50 -2.86
N LEU A 144 -11.65 -26.23 -3.83
CA LEU A 144 -12.97 -25.94 -4.39
C LEU A 144 -13.84 -27.19 -4.30
N ILE A 145 -15.14 -27.01 -4.13
CA ILE A 145 -16.11 -28.09 -4.25
C ILE A 145 -16.36 -28.39 -5.74
N ASN A 146 -16.37 -29.66 -6.15
CA ASN A 146 -16.56 -30.05 -7.55
C ASN A 146 -17.99 -30.46 -7.91
N ARG A 147 -18.91 -30.35 -6.95
CA ARG A 147 -20.36 -30.61 -7.07
C ARG A 147 -21.14 -29.65 -6.18
N ASP A 148 -22.46 -29.64 -6.34
CA ASP A 148 -23.32 -28.98 -5.36
C ASP A 148 -23.34 -29.81 -4.05
N LEU A 149 -23.35 -29.09 -2.93
CA LEU A 149 -23.40 -29.66 -1.57
C LEU A 149 -24.32 -28.80 -0.70
N LYS A 150 -25.22 -29.43 0.04
CA LYS A 150 -26.18 -28.75 0.92
C LYS A 150 -25.63 -28.58 2.33
N LEU A 151 -26.12 -27.54 3.00
CA LEU A 151 -25.92 -27.32 4.43
C LEU A 151 -26.16 -28.64 5.20
N GLY A 152 -25.22 -29.02 6.05
CA GLY A 152 -25.28 -30.24 6.85
C GLY A 152 -24.64 -31.48 6.21
N GLU A 153 -24.48 -31.54 4.89
CA GLU A 153 -23.87 -32.70 4.23
C GLU A 153 -22.38 -32.85 4.55
N ILE A 154 -21.88 -34.09 4.62
CA ILE A 154 -20.48 -34.37 4.94
C ILE A 154 -19.59 -34.15 3.70
N ILE A 155 -18.52 -33.40 3.88
CA ILE A 155 -17.52 -33.14 2.84
C ILE A 155 -16.59 -34.34 2.74
N THR A 156 -16.56 -35.02 1.58
CA THR A 156 -15.65 -36.15 1.32
C THR A 156 -14.52 -35.74 0.37
N SER A 157 -13.43 -36.53 0.36
CA SER A 157 -12.21 -36.19 -0.39
C SER A 157 -12.41 -36.09 -1.91
N ASP A 158 -13.31 -36.90 -2.47
CA ASP A 158 -13.67 -36.92 -3.90
C ASP A 158 -14.47 -35.69 -4.34
N MET A 159 -15.06 -34.95 -3.39
CA MET A 159 -15.82 -33.72 -3.67
C MET A 159 -14.93 -32.48 -3.78
N VAL A 160 -13.64 -32.58 -3.43
CA VAL A 160 -12.73 -31.44 -3.27
C VAL A 160 -11.63 -31.45 -4.33
N ASP A 161 -11.71 -30.48 -5.24
CA ASP A 161 -10.73 -30.16 -6.26
C ASP A 161 -9.70 -29.13 -5.77
N ILE A 162 -8.52 -29.13 -6.39
CA ILE A 162 -7.48 -28.12 -6.16
C ILE A 162 -7.26 -27.32 -7.45
N ARG A 163 -7.61 -26.02 -7.44
CA ARG A 163 -7.47 -25.15 -8.63
C ARG A 163 -7.03 -23.74 -8.24
N SER A 164 -6.48 -23.00 -9.19
CA SER A 164 -6.30 -21.54 -9.09
C SER A 164 -7.62 -20.82 -9.38
N PRO A 165 -7.83 -19.58 -8.91
CA PRO A 165 -6.93 -18.75 -8.07
C PRO A 165 -6.88 -19.19 -6.59
N GLY A 166 -5.87 -18.70 -5.88
CA GLY A 166 -5.63 -18.87 -4.43
C GLY A 166 -6.57 -18.05 -3.55
N LYS A 167 -7.89 -18.08 -3.81
CA LYS A 167 -8.89 -17.25 -3.12
C LYS A 167 -9.43 -17.86 -1.81
N GLY A 168 -9.51 -19.18 -1.75
CA GLY A 168 -9.98 -19.95 -0.59
C GLY A 168 -8.85 -20.66 0.16
N LEU A 169 -9.21 -21.66 0.96
CA LEU A 169 -8.30 -22.49 1.73
C LEU A 169 -7.21 -23.10 0.85
N PRO A 170 -5.93 -23.01 1.24
CA PRO A 170 -4.86 -23.60 0.47
C PRO A 170 -4.86 -25.14 0.58
N PRO A 171 -4.22 -25.86 -0.37
CA PRO A 171 -4.39 -27.31 -0.51
C PRO A 171 -4.04 -28.14 0.72
N TYR A 172 -3.09 -27.68 1.53
CA TYR A 172 -2.67 -28.35 2.76
C TYR A 172 -3.72 -28.30 3.88
N PHE A 173 -4.84 -27.60 3.72
CA PHE A 173 -6.00 -27.71 4.62
C PHE A 173 -6.97 -28.83 4.24
N LYS A 174 -6.75 -29.57 3.14
CA LYS A 174 -7.71 -30.57 2.65
C LYS A 174 -8.08 -31.57 3.74
N GLU A 175 -7.09 -32.11 4.45
CA GLU A 175 -7.32 -33.09 5.51
C GLU A 175 -8.17 -32.55 6.68
N LYS A 176 -8.09 -31.24 6.98
CA LYS A 176 -8.91 -30.61 8.02
C LYS A 176 -10.36 -30.38 7.59
N LEU A 177 -10.61 -30.39 6.28
CA LEU A 177 -11.92 -30.18 5.69
C LEU A 177 -12.70 -31.50 5.54
N ILE A 178 -12.00 -32.60 5.20
CA ILE A 178 -12.66 -33.89 4.98
C ILE A 178 -13.29 -34.41 6.27
N GLY A 179 -14.54 -34.85 6.18
CA GLY A 179 -15.33 -35.34 7.32
C GLY A 179 -16.07 -34.24 8.08
N LYS A 180 -15.83 -32.96 7.79
CA LYS A 180 -16.64 -31.86 8.34
C LYS A 180 -18.01 -31.80 7.65
N SER A 181 -19.01 -31.36 8.40
CA SER A 181 -20.33 -31.04 7.87
C SER A 181 -20.32 -29.65 7.23
N ALA A 182 -20.92 -29.52 6.05
CA ALA A 182 -21.02 -28.27 5.32
C ALA A 182 -21.77 -27.22 6.14
N LYS A 183 -21.14 -26.06 6.35
CA LYS A 183 -21.70 -24.95 7.14
C LYS A 183 -22.59 -24.00 6.34
N ARG A 184 -22.69 -24.23 5.04
CA ARG A 184 -23.52 -23.47 4.10
C ARG A 184 -23.82 -24.34 2.88
N ASP A 185 -24.76 -23.89 2.08
CA ASP A 185 -24.91 -24.43 0.72
C ASP A 185 -23.68 -24.04 -0.13
N PHE A 186 -23.26 -24.98 -0.96
CA PHE A 186 -22.20 -24.85 -1.93
C PHE A 186 -22.71 -25.16 -3.34
N LYS A 187 -22.25 -24.37 -4.31
CA LYS A 187 -22.35 -24.67 -5.73
C LYS A 187 -21.03 -25.19 -6.26
N LYS A 188 -21.07 -26.07 -7.27
CA LYS A 188 -19.87 -26.52 -7.97
C LYS A 188 -18.99 -25.33 -8.37
N GLY A 189 -17.73 -25.35 -7.92
CA GLY A 189 -16.76 -24.28 -8.14
C GLY A 189 -16.63 -23.28 -6.99
N ASP A 190 -17.47 -23.38 -5.95
CA ASP A 190 -17.31 -22.57 -4.75
C ASP A 190 -16.01 -22.90 -4.02
N PHE A 191 -15.39 -21.85 -3.46
CA PHE A 191 -14.21 -21.97 -2.61
C PHE A 191 -14.59 -22.35 -1.18
N PHE A 192 -13.73 -23.13 -0.53
CA PHE A 192 -13.76 -23.28 0.93
C PHE A 192 -12.97 -22.16 1.60
N TYR A 193 -13.42 -21.70 2.77
CA TYR A 193 -12.78 -20.65 3.57
C TYR A 193 -12.45 -21.15 4.98
N LYS A 194 -11.72 -20.34 5.77
CA LYS A 194 -11.35 -20.71 7.16
C LYS A 194 -12.58 -21.01 8.03
N SER A 195 -13.67 -20.29 7.82
CA SER A 195 -14.95 -20.51 8.48
C SER A 195 -15.50 -21.93 8.27
N ASP A 196 -15.25 -22.56 7.12
CA ASP A 196 -15.71 -23.92 6.79
C ASP A 196 -14.97 -25.02 7.57
N ILE A 197 -13.79 -24.73 8.13
CA ILE A 197 -13.01 -25.66 8.96
C ILE A 197 -12.97 -25.28 10.44
N ALA A 198 -13.36 -24.06 10.80
CA ALA A 198 -13.50 -23.64 12.19
C ALA A 198 -14.56 -24.50 12.89
N ASP A 199 -14.54 -24.59 14.21
CA ASP A 199 -15.61 -25.28 14.94
C ASP A 199 -16.82 -24.36 15.18
N ASP A 200 -16.57 -23.06 15.31
CA ASP A 200 -17.62 -22.06 15.51
C ASP A 200 -18.23 -21.58 14.18
N VAL A 201 -19.54 -21.35 14.18
CA VAL A 201 -20.22 -20.57 13.13
C VAL A 201 -20.22 -19.12 13.60
N ILE A 202 -19.59 -18.22 12.83
CA ILE A 202 -19.64 -16.80 13.13
C ILE A 202 -21.01 -16.27 12.67
N GLU A 203 -21.94 -16.12 13.61
CA GLU A 203 -23.20 -15.41 13.36
C GLU A 203 -22.97 -13.90 13.52
N PHE A 204 -23.20 -13.16 12.43
CA PHE A 204 -23.13 -11.70 12.46
C PHE A 204 -24.49 -11.09 12.80
N LYS A 205 -24.46 -9.95 13.51
CA LYS A 205 -25.66 -9.17 13.76
C LYS A 205 -26.25 -8.71 12.43
N LYS A 206 -27.56 -8.92 12.25
CA LYS A 206 -28.29 -8.39 11.09
C LYS A 206 -28.34 -6.86 11.06
N LYS A 207 -28.19 -6.21 12.22
CA LYS A 207 -28.26 -4.75 12.37
C LYS A 207 -27.09 -4.22 13.19
N PHE A 208 -26.41 -3.23 12.63
CA PHE A 208 -25.41 -2.42 13.32
C PHE A 208 -25.94 -1.00 13.50
N ILE A 209 -25.51 -0.32 14.57
CA ILE A 209 -25.92 1.06 14.87
C ILE A 209 -24.66 1.90 15.01
N PHE A 210 -24.54 2.91 14.15
CA PHE A 210 -23.45 3.88 14.18
C PHE A 210 -24.02 5.30 14.30
N SER A 211 -23.21 6.25 14.78
CA SER A 211 -23.61 7.65 14.93
C SER A 211 -23.57 8.45 13.61
N ARG A 212 -23.29 7.78 12.49
CA ARG A 212 -23.12 8.35 11.16
C ARG A 212 -23.60 7.31 10.13
N PRO A 213 -23.96 7.71 8.90
CA PRO A 213 -24.40 6.76 7.89
C PRO A 213 -23.30 5.77 7.54
N TRP A 214 -23.65 4.50 7.37
CA TRP A 214 -22.67 3.46 7.08
C TRP A 214 -23.15 2.48 6.00
N GLY A 215 -22.20 1.83 5.34
CA GLY A 215 -22.46 0.87 4.28
C GLY A 215 -21.39 -0.20 4.12
N LEU A 216 -21.53 -1.00 3.06
CA LEU A 216 -20.52 -1.96 2.62
C LEU A 216 -20.18 -1.73 1.14
N PRO A 217 -18.93 -2.02 0.73
CA PRO A 217 -18.58 -2.05 -0.67
C PRO A 217 -19.17 -3.30 -1.33
N VAL A 218 -19.71 -3.13 -2.54
CA VAL A 218 -20.38 -4.16 -3.31
C VAL A 218 -20.05 -4.04 -4.80
N ARG A 219 -20.12 -5.15 -5.53
CA ARG A 219 -20.38 -5.12 -6.98
C ARG A 219 -21.83 -5.48 -7.27
N TYR A 220 -22.27 -5.26 -8.50
CA TYR A 220 -23.65 -5.55 -8.91
C TYR A 220 -24.10 -6.98 -8.56
N HIS A 221 -23.23 -7.98 -8.72
CA HIS A 221 -23.52 -9.38 -8.43
C HIS A 221 -23.55 -9.71 -6.93
N ASP A 222 -22.88 -8.92 -6.09
CA ASP A 222 -22.84 -9.14 -4.64
C ASP A 222 -24.04 -8.50 -3.91
N LEU A 223 -24.69 -7.53 -4.56
CA LEU A 223 -25.66 -6.63 -3.96
C LEU A 223 -26.82 -7.36 -3.27
N GLU A 224 -27.54 -8.24 -3.98
CA GLU A 224 -28.70 -8.96 -3.43
C GLU A 224 -28.29 -9.84 -2.24
N GLN A 225 -27.14 -10.50 -2.36
CA GLN A 225 -26.62 -11.37 -1.31
C GLN A 225 -26.25 -10.58 -0.06
N ILE A 226 -25.58 -9.44 -0.19
CA ILE A 226 -25.15 -8.61 0.94
C ILE A 226 -26.36 -7.97 1.63
N LEU A 227 -27.32 -7.41 0.86
CA LEU A 227 -28.54 -6.82 1.41
C LEU A 227 -29.41 -7.83 2.17
N SER A 228 -29.32 -9.12 1.83
CA SER A 228 -30.04 -10.17 2.56
C SER A 228 -29.50 -10.43 3.97
N LYS A 229 -28.23 -10.05 4.23
CA LYS A 229 -27.51 -10.37 5.47
C LYS A 229 -27.53 -9.26 6.51
N VAL A 230 -27.43 -8.00 6.06
CA VAL A 230 -27.23 -6.87 6.96
C VAL A 230 -28.01 -5.64 6.49
N GLU A 231 -28.65 -4.97 7.43
CA GLU A 231 -29.32 -3.68 7.22
C GLU A 231 -28.30 -2.54 7.31
N MET A 232 -28.20 -1.72 6.27
CA MET A 232 -27.23 -0.62 6.14
C MET A 232 -27.90 0.64 5.61
N ASP A 233 -27.26 1.80 5.82
CA ASP A 233 -27.79 3.09 5.37
C ASP A 233 -27.48 3.34 3.90
N LEU A 234 -26.38 2.79 3.39
CA LEU A 234 -25.92 2.96 2.01
C LEU A 234 -25.14 1.75 1.48
N VAL A 235 -24.98 1.65 0.17
CA VAL A 235 -24.05 0.74 -0.49
C VAL A 235 -23.01 1.52 -1.29
N GLU A 236 -21.76 1.05 -1.31
CA GLU A 236 -20.75 1.63 -2.20
C GLU A 236 -20.43 0.69 -3.37
N PHE A 237 -20.70 1.12 -4.60
CA PHE A 237 -20.43 0.32 -5.78
C PHE A 237 -18.95 0.41 -6.19
N HIS A 238 -18.20 -0.67 -5.98
CA HIS A 238 -16.80 -0.81 -6.37
C HIS A 238 -16.67 -1.30 -7.81
N PHE A 239 -16.81 -0.38 -8.77
CA PHE A 239 -16.85 -0.75 -10.18
C PHE A 239 -15.50 -1.23 -10.70
N SER A 240 -15.55 -2.27 -11.53
CA SER A 240 -14.55 -2.53 -12.56
C SER A 240 -14.99 -1.90 -13.89
N TYR A 241 -14.05 -1.74 -14.82
CA TYR A 241 -14.39 -1.27 -16.18
C TYR A 241 -15.42 -2.14 -16.91
N LYS A 242 -15.59 -3.42 -16.50
CA LYS A 242 -16.62 -4.31 -17.06
C LYS A 242 -18.00 -3.98 -16.52
N ASP A 243 -18.09 -3.58 -15.25
CA ASP A 243 -19.35 -3.19 -14.62
C ASP A 243 -19.93 -1.92 -15.25
N LEU A 244 -19.11 -1.11 -15.93
CA LEU A 244 -19.59 0.05 -16.68
C LEU A 244 -20.34 -0.30 -17.98
N LYS A 245 -20.27 -1.56 -18.42
CA LYS A 245 -20.88 -2.05 -19.67
C LYS A 245 -22.15 -2.87 -19.45
N VAL A 246 -22.55 -3.13 -18.20
CA VAL A 246 -23.72 -3.96 -17.89
C VAL A 246 -24.98 -3.12 -17.73
N GLU A 247 -26.13 -3.74 -17.94
CA GLU A 247 -27.42 -3.10 -17.72
C GLU A 247 -27.82 -3.18 -16.25
N ILE A 248 -28.04 -2.02 -15.62
CA ILE A 248 -28.34 -1.91 -14.17
C ILE A 248 -29.57 -2.74 -13.79
N SER A 249 -30.59 -2.77 -14.66
CA SER A 249 -31.85 -3.47 -14.45
C SER A 249 -31.74 -5.00 -14.39
N GLU A 250 -30.64 -5.58 -14.89
CA GLU A 250 -30.37 -7.02 -14.75
C GLU A 250 -30.08 -7.40 -13.29
N TYR A 251 -29.51 -6.47 -12.52
CA TYR A 251 -29.05 -6.69 -11.15
C TYR A 251 -29.97 -6.01 -10.12
N ILE A 252 -30.50 -4.83 -10.43
CA ILE A 252 -31.40 -4.09 -9.54
C ILE A 252 -32.81 -4.09 -10.11
N LYS A 253 -33.57 -5.13 -9.76
CA LYS A 253 -34.93 -5.34 -10.29
C LYS A 253 -36.00 -4.45 -9.65
N LYS A 254 -35.72 -3.91 -8.45
CA LYS A 254 -36.65 -3.10 -7.67
C LYS A 254 -35.90 -1.94 -7.02
N PRO A 255 -36.54 -0.77 -6.86
CA PRO A 255 -35.94 0.33 -6.14
C PRO A 255 -35.53 -0.07 -4.71
N LEU A 256 -34.36 0.40 -4.29
CA LEU A 256 -33.77 0.10 -2.98
C LEU A 256 -33.95 1.28 -2.04
N ASN A 257 -34.32 0.98 -0.80
CA ASN A 257 -34.46 1.97 0.27
C ASN A 257 -33.13 2.17 1.03
N THR A 258 -32.07 2.43 0.28
CA THR A 258 -30.73 2.76 0.82
C THR A 258 -30.19 3.96 0.06
N ASP A 259 -29.17 4.64 0.60
CA ASP A 259 -28.37 5.59 -0.17
C ASP A 259 -27.31 4.81 -0.98
N PHE A 260 -26.55 5.50 -1.84
CA PHE A 260 -25.42 4.87 -2.52
C PHE A 260 -24.26 5.83 -2.79
N VAL A 261 -23.08 5.24 -2.91
CA VAL A 261 -21.83 5.87 -3.36
C VAL A 261 -21.27 5.02 -4.50
N VAL A 262 -20.51 5.64 -5.40
CA VAL A 262 -19.80 4.94 -6.47
C VAL A 262 -18.31 5.11 -6.25
N HIS A 263 -17.57 4.01 -6.25
CA HIS A 263 -16.11 4.03 -6.35
C HIS A 263 -15.73 3.81 -7.82
N CYS A 264 -15.11 4.84 -8.40
CA CYS A 264 -14.64 4.83 -9.78
C CYS A 264 -13.59 3.71 -9.97
N PRO A 265 -13.62 2.97 -11.09
CA PRO A 265 -12.52 2.07 -11.41
C PRO A 265 -11.23 2.87 -11.56
N GLU A 266 -10.14 2.38 -11.00
CA GLU A 266 -8.82 2.94 -11.31
C GLU A 266 -8.36 2.51 -12.70
N LEU A 267 -8.67 1.26 -13.06
CA LEU A 267 -8.23 0.60 -14.29
C LEU A 267 -9.37 0.43 -15.30
N PHE A 268 -9.16 0.97 -16.49
CA PHE A 268 -10.04 0.86 -17.66
C PHE A 268 -9.50 -0.09 -18.72
N GLU A 269 -10.32 -0.32 -19.75
CA GLU A 269 -9.99 -1.21 -20.87
C GLU A 269 -8.69 -0.81 -21.58
N ASN A 270 -7.94 -1.81 -22.06
CA ASN A 270 -6.61 -1.66 -22.67
C ASN A 270 -5.56 -1.06 -21.71
N ASP A 271 -5.61 -1.46 -20.44
CA ASP A 271 -4.61 -1.06 -19.46
C ASP A 271 -4.52 0.46 -19.25
N HIS A 272 -5.64 1.18 -19.46
CA HIS A 272 -5.73 2.62 -19.25
C HIS A 272 -5.95 2.92 -17.76
N LEU A 273 -4.97 3.54 -17.11
CA LEU A 273 -5.09 4.00 -15.74
C LEU A 273 -5.74 5.38 -15.72
N LEU A 274 -6.64 5.63 -14.79
CA LEU A 274 -7.24 6.95 -14.67
C LEU A 274 -6.19 7.97 -14.24
N ASP A 275 -5.93 8.95 -15.11
CA ASP A 275 -5.08 10.10 -14.79
C ASP A 275 -5.70 11.39 -15.31
N LEU A 276 -6.28 12.17 -14.39
CA LEU A 276 -6.86 13.49 -14.63
C LEU A 276 -5.84 14.62 -14.46
N CYS A 277 -4.62 14.29 -14.04
CA CYS A 277 -3.60 15.26 -13.67
C CYS A 277 -2.47 15.35 -14.71
N THR A 278 -2.29 14.30 -15.52
CA THR A 278 -1.23 14.21 -16.53
C THR A 278 -1.14 15.42 -17.48
N GLU A 279 0.10 15.76 -17.86
CA GLU A 279 0.40 16.77 -18.88
C GLU A 279 0.18 16.24 -20.31
N ASP A 280 0.05 14.92 -20.49
CA ASP A 280 -0.34 14.33 -21.77
C ASP A 280 -1.83 14.59 -22.04
N GLU A 281 -2.10 15.53 -22.95
CA GLU A 281 -3.46 15.97 -23.28
C GLU A 281 -4.34 14.85 -23.87
N ASP A 282 -3.76 13.94 -24.67
CA ASP A 282 -4.51 12.83 -25.26
C ASP A 282 -4.86 11.78 -24.20
N TYR A 283 -3.91 11.48 -23.30
CA TYR A 283 -4.15 10.60 -22.16
C TYR A 283 -5.20 11.18 -21.21
N ARG A 284 -5.10 12.48 -20.88
CA ARG A 284 -6.06 13.16 -20.01
C ARG A 284 -7.45 13.19 -20.65
N LYS A 285 -7.54 13.44 -21.96
CA LYS A 285 -8.82 13.40 -22.69
C LYS A 285 -9.45 12.02 -22.63
N ARG A 286 -8.66 10.94 -22.73
CA ARG A 286 -9.15 9.58 -22.53
C ARG A 286 -9.68 9.38 -21.10
N SER A 287 -8.95 9.82 -20.08
CA SER A 287 -9.38 9.77 -18.67
C SER A 287 -10.69 10.52 -18.44
N LEU A 288 -10.87 11.71 -19.04
CA LEU A 288 -12.10 12.48 -18.99
C LEU A 288 -13.29 11.72 -19.57
N ILE A 289 -13.11 11.06 -20.72
CA ILE A 289 -14.15 10.23 -21.34
C ILE A 289 -14.56 9.09 -20.41
N GLU A 290 -13.60 8.43 -19.76
CA GLU A 290 -13.89 7.30 -18.88
C GLU A 290 -14.60 7.71 -17.59
N ILE A 291 -14.15 8.77 -16.92
CA ILE A 291 -14.85 9.26 -15.71
C ILE A 291 -16.23 9.85 -16.04
N GLN A 292 -16.42 10.46 -17.22
CA GLN A 292 -17.75 10.92 -17.64
C GLN A 292 -18.74 9.75 -17.77
N LYS A 293 -18.31 8.58 -18.27
CA LYS A 293 -19.17 7.38 -18.27
C LYS A 293 -19.58 6.97 -16.86
N VAL A 294 -18.66 7.06 -15.89
CA VAL A 294 -18.96 6.76 -14.49
C VAL A 294 -19.97 7.75 -13.93
N ILE A 295 -19.86 9.04 -14.25
CA ILE A 295 -20.84 10.06 -13.89
C ILE A 295 -22.23 9.71 -14.47
N ASP A 296 -22.29 9.39 -15.75
CA ASP A 296 -23.55 9.08 -16.43
C ASP A 296 -24.20 7.80 -15.90
N ILE A 297 -23.41 6.78 -15.55
CA ILE A 297 -23.87 5.58 -14.85
C ILE A 297 -24.39 5.94 -13.46
N THR A 298 -23.68 6.76 -12.71
CA THR A 298 -24.07 7.19 -11.36
C THR A 298 -25.42 7.92 -11.38
N ARG A 299 -25.66 8.75 -12.40
CA ARG A 299 -26.94 9.42 -12.63
C ARG A 299 -28.06 8.42 -12.90
N ARG A 300 -27.84 7.46 -13.81
CA ARG A 300 -28.83 6.40 -14.10
C ARG A 300 -29.10 5.50 -12.89
N LEU A 301 -28.07 5.24 -12.08
CA LEU A 301 -28.19 4.43 -10.88
C LEU A 301 -29.16 5.07 -9.87
N LYS A 302 -29.21 6.41 -9.81
CA LYS A 302 -30.12 7.16 -8.92
C LYS A 302 -31.59 6.79 -9.10
N ASP A 303 -32.03 6.41 -10.30
CA ASP A 303 -33.41 5.98 -10.57
C ASP A 303 -33.80 4.74 -9.76
N PHE A 304 -32.82 3.93 -9.34
CA PHE A 304 -33.00 2.74 -8.52
C PHE A 304 -32.88 3.02 -7.01
N PHE A 305 -32.52 4.23 -6.60
CA PHE A 305 -32.37 4.65 -5.20
C PHE A 305 -33.22 5.89 -4.91
N PRO A 306 -34.57 5.78 -4.97
CA PRO A 306 -35.49 6.93 -4.96
C PRO A 306 -35.48 7.72 -3.64
N ASN A 307 -34.98 7.12 -2.55
CA ASN A 307 -34.90 7.77 -1.25
C ASN A 307 -33.54 8.48 -1.02
N SER A 308 -32.62 8.42 -1.99
CA SER A 308 -31.40 9.21 -1.98
C SER A 308 -31.71 10.67 -2.31
N ASN A 309 -31.95 11.46 -1.25
CA ASN A 309 -32.14 12.91 -1.35
C ASN A 309 -30.82 13.69 -1.54
N LYS A 310 -29.69 12.99 -1.75
CA LYS A 310 -28.37 13.60 -1.90
C LYS A 310 -27.90 13.60 -3.35
N LYS A 311 -26.87 14.39 -3.62
CA LYS A 311 -26.01 14.18 -4.78
C LYS A 311 -25.14 12.95 -4.48
N PRO A 312 -25.27 11.83 -5.21
CA PRO A 312 -24.44 10.65 -4.98
C PRO A 312 -22.97 11.01 -5.17
N PHE A 313 -22.14 10.41 -4.33
CA PHE A 313 -20.70 10.64 -4.35
C PHE A 313 -20.02 9.69 -5.32
N ILE A 314 -18.99 10.18 -6.00
CA ILE A 314 -18.08 9.40 -6.82
C ILE A 314 -16.69 9.50 -6.19
N VAL A 315 -16.27 8.46 -5.48
CA VAL A 315 -14.91 8.31 -4.98
C VAL A 315 -14.00 8.00 -6.15
N THR A 316 -12.88 8.71 -6.29
CA THR A 316 -11.93 8.45 -7.37
C THR A 316 -10.49 8.74 -6.94
N ASN A 317 -9.59 7.85 -7.33
CA ASN A 317 -8.19 8.18 -7.53
C ASN A 317 -8.11 9.14 -8.72
N VAL A 318 -7.36 10.23 -8.58
CA VAL A 318 -7.29 11.29 -9.60
C VAL A 318 -6.09 11.17 -10.54
N GLY A 319 -5.16 10.26 -10.26
CA GLY A 319 -3.90 10.10 -10.99
C GLY A 319 -2.75 10.90 -10.38
N GLY A 320 -1.86 11.40 -11.23
CA GLY A 320 -0.61 12.04 -10.78
C GLY A 320 0.43 11.07 -10.24
N PHE A 321 0.48 9.85 -10.79
CA PHE A 321 1.47 8.84 -10.47
C PHE A 321 2.74 8.98 -11.33
N SER A 322 3.87 8.52 -10.81
CA SER A 322 5.14 8.46 -11.51
C SER A 322 5.76 7.05 -11.43
N LEU A 323 6.58 6.70 -12.41
CA LEU A 323 7.12 5.34 -12.56
C LEU A 323 8.27 5.06 -11.59
N ASN A 324 9.22 5.99 -11.48
CA ASN A 324 10.55 5.69 -10.94
C ASN A 324 10.90 6.45 -9.65
N LYS A 325 10.28 7.59 -9.39
CA LYS A 325 10.59 8.44 -8.23
C LYS A 325 9.43 9.39 -7.90
N PRO A 326 9.33 9.90 -6.66
CA PRO A 326 8.45 11.01 -6.32
C PRO A 326 8.75 12.25 -7.17
N LEU A 327 7.73 13.07 -7.41
CA LEU A 327 7.79 14.30 -8.19
C LEU A 327 8.10 15.51 -7.30
N ASP A 328 8.91 16.42 -7.83
CA ASP A 328 9.23 17.68 -7.17
C ASP A 328 7.97 18.54 -6.99
N THR A 329 7.94 19.37 -5.93
CA THR A 329 6.79 20.21 -5.58
C THR A 329 6.30 21.08 -6.73
N THR A 330 7.19 21.64 -7.54
CA THR A 330 6.82 22.48 -8.70
C THR A 330 6.07 21.71 -9.78
N ILE A 331 6.36 20.41 -9.94
CA ILE A 331 5.63 19.53 -10.85
C ILE A 331 4.28 19.19 -10.25
N ARG A 332 4.23 18.84 -8.96
CA ARG A 332 2.99 18.53 -8.23
C ARG A 332 1.98 19.69 -8.29
N GLU A 333 2.43 20.93 -8.15
CA GLU A 333 1.59 22.12 -8.31
C GLU A 333 0.97 22.24 -9.71
N LYS A 334 1.70 21.88 -10.77
CA LYS A 334 1.16 21.86 -12.13
C LYS A 334 0.11 20.76 -12.30
N LEU A 335 0.36 19.58 -11.74
CA LEU A 335 -0.58 18.47 -11.77
C LEU A 335 -1.89 18.79 -11.03
N TYR A 336 -1.82 19.49 -9.89
CA TYR A 336 -3.01 20.00 -9.21
C TYR A 336 -3.79 21.01 -10.08
N LYS A 337 -3.11 21.90 -10.82
CA LYS A 337 -3.77 22.81 -11.77
C LYS A 337 -4.45 22.05 -12.91
N ASN A 338 -3.82 20.99 -13.41
CA ASN A 338 -4.42 20.12 -14.43
C ASN A 338 -5.66 19.41 -13.90
N LEU A 339 -5.62 18.93 -12.66
CA LEU A 339 -6.79 18.34 -12.01
C LEU A 339 -7.94 19.34 -11.94
N SER A 340 -7.69 20.58 -11.51
CA SER A 340 -8.72 21.62 -11.48
C SER A 340 -9.33 21.87 -12.86
N ARG A 341 -8.52 21.88 -13.93
CA ARG A 341 -8.99 21.96 -15.31
C ARG A 341 -9.87 20.77 -15.67
N SER A 342 -9.39 19.55 -15.41
CA SER A 342 -10.14 18.32 -15.70
C SER A 342 -11.48 18.26 -14.97
N LEU A 343 -11.55 18.66 -13.70
CA LEU A 343 -12.81 18.70 -12.96
C LEU A 343 -13.80 19.72 -13.51
N ASN A 344 -13.32 20.84 -14.05
CA ASN A 344 -14.17 21.85 -14.72
C ASN A 344 -14.64 21.39 -16.11
N ASP A 345 -13.88 20.53 -16.79
CA ASP A 345 -14.23 19.98 -18.11
C ASP A 345 -15.30 18.88 -18.03
N LEU A 346 -15.56 18.34 -16.84
CA LEU A 346 -16.56 17.29 -16.60
C LEU A 346 -17.95 17.88 -16.38
N ASP A 347 -18.95 17.27 -17.00
CA ASP A 347 -20.34 17.52 -16.62
C ASP A 347 -20.65 16.72 -15.35
N SER A 348 -20.41 17.35 -14.21
CA SER A 348 -20.66 16.77 -12.88
C SER A 348 -22.03 17.15 -12.31
N GLU A 349 -22.95 17.69 -13.10
CA GLU A 349 -24.28 18.05 -12.59
C GLU A 349 -25.00 16.83 -12.00
N GLY A 350 -25.64 17.00 -10.85
CA GLY A 350 -26.39 15.93 -10.18
C GLY A 350 -25.54 14.91 -9.40
N VAL A 351 -24.21 14.95 -9.50
CA VAL A 351 -23.27 14.10 -8.73
C VAL A 351 -22.25 14.97 -7.98
N GLU A 352 -21.43 14.35 -7.14
CA GLU A 352 -20.28 15.01 -6.53
C GLU A 352 -19.05 14.11 -6.59
N ILE A 353 -18.00 14.57 -7.28
CA ILE A 353 -16.73 13.87 -7.36
C ILE A 353 -15.92 14.19 -6.11
N ILE A 354 -15.53 13.16 -5.37
CA ILE A 354 -14.75 13.28 -4.15
C ILE A 354 -13.40 12.56 -4.35
N PRO A 355 -12.30 13.30 -4.62
CA PRO A 355 -10.97 12.70 -4.70
C PRO A 355 -10.63 11.93 -3.42
N GLN A 356 -10.00 10.77 -3.56
CA GLN A 356 -9.56 9.95 -2.42
C GLN A 356 -8.16 10.37 -1.97
N THR A 357 -7.89 10.31 -0.66
CA THR A 357 -6.52 10.38 -0.14
C THR A 357 -5.73 9.15 -0.56
N MET A 358 -4.46 9.31 -0.93
CA MET A 358 -3.69 8.24 -1.58
C MET A 358 -2.49 7.76 -0.75
N PRO A 359 -2.06 6.49 -0.87
CA PRO A 359 -0.83 6.02 -0.26
C PRO A 359 0.37 6.45 -1.12
N PRO A 360 1.58 6.56 -0.57
CA PRO A 360 2.76 6.97 -1.35
C PRO A 360 3.17 5.93 -2.41
N PHE A 361 2.93 4.64 -2.13
CA PHE A 361 3.47 3.53 -2.92
C PHE A 361 2.43 2.47 -3.31
N PRO A 362 1.39 2.82 -4.09
CA PRO A 362 0.37 1.85 -4.46
C PRO A 362 0.88 0.82 -5.46
N TRP A 363 0.25 -0.35 -5.43
CA TRP A 363 0.46 -1.42 -6.40
C TRP A 363 -0.47 -1.26 -7.60
N LEU A 364 0.09 -0.89 -8.75
CA LEU A 364 -0.63 -0.70 -10.00
C LEU A 364 0.04 -1.51 -11.12
N PHE A 365 -0.72 -2.32 -11.86
CA PHE A 365 -0.21 -3.15 -12.97
C PHE A 365 0.94 -4.11 -12.63
N GLY A 366 0.88 -4.74 -11.45
CA GLY A 366 1.90 -5.72 -11.08
C GLY A 366 3.25 -5.09 -10.73
N GLY A 367 3.28 -3.77 -10.47
CA GLY A 367 4.44 -3.08 -9.93
C GLY A 367 4.05 -1.95 -8.97
N GLN A 368 5.00 -1.57 -8.12
CA GLN A 368 4.86 -0.39 -7.28
C GLN A 368 4.99 0.89 -8.13
N ARG A 369 4.10 1.85 -7.90
CA ARG A 369 4.17 3.21 -8.45
C ARG A 369 4.41 4.21 -7.33
N TYR A 370 4.70 5.45 -7.69
CA TYR A 370 4.78 6.57 -6.77
C TYR A 370 3.55 7.45 -6.99
N HIS A 371 2.69 7.59 -5.99
CA HIS A 371 1.68 8.65 -6.02
C HIS A 371 2.29 9.96 -5.55
N ASN A 372 1.76 11.07 -6.05
CA ASN A 372 2.33 12.39 -5.78
C ASN A 372 1.29 13.41 -5.32
N LEU A 373 0.00 13.12 -5.49
CA LEU A 373 -1.10 14.02 -5.13
C LEU A 373 -1.97 13.37 -4.06
N PHE A 374 -2.66 14.21 -3.30
CA PHE A 374 -3.54 13.82 -2.19
C PHE A 374 -2.84 12.95 -1.14
N LEU A 375 -1.55 13.23 -0.89
CA LEU A 375 -0.74 12.59 0.16
C LEU A 375 -0.63 13.44 1.42
N SER A 376 -0.40 14.76 1.29
CA SER A 376 -0.14 15.66 2.41
C SER A 376 -1.39 16.43 2.82
N ALA A 377 -1.56 16.65 4.13
CA ALA A 377 -2.71 17.39 4.65
C ALA A 377 -2.74 18.83 4.12
N GLU A 378 -1.58 19.48 4.01
CA GLU A 378 -1.47 20.85 3.53
C GLU A 378 -1.98 21.00 2.09
N GLU A 379 -1.52 20.13 1.17
CA GLU A 379 -1.93 20.19 -0.24
C GLU A 379 -3.41 19.84 -0.41
N ILE A 380 -3.90 18.84 0.34
CA ILE A 380 -5.32 18.46 0.34
C ILE A 380 -6.19 19.63 0.80
N VAL A 381 -5.88 20.21 1.96
CA VAL A 381 -6.67 21.30 2.55
C VAL A 381 -6.67 22.53 1.64
N GLU A 382 -5.52 22.87 1.06
CA GLU A 382 -5.42 23.98 0.11
C GLU A 382 -6.29 23.73 -1.14
N PHE A 383 -6.23 22.53 -1.70
CA PHE A 383 -7.05 22.17 -2.85
C PHE A 383 -8.55 22.22 -2.54
N CYS A 384 -8.98 21.63 -1.41
CA CYS A 384 -10.37 21.62 -0.97
C CYS A 384 -10.90 23.05 -0.74
N LYS A 385 -10.13 23.93 -0.10
CA LYS A 385 -10.50 25.34 0.12
C LYS A 385 -10.64 26.09 -1.19
N ARG A 386 -9.67 25.95 -2.09
CA ARG A 386 -9.61 26.68 -3.35
C ARG A 386 -10.76 26.32 -4.28
N HIS A 387 -11.14 25.05 -4.32
CA HIS A 387 -12.14 24.54 -5.27
C HIS A 387 -13.50 24.25 -4.63
N SER A 388 -13.65 24.44 -3.31
CA SER A 388 -14.86 24.06 -2.56
C SER A 388 -15.25 22.60 -2.77
N ILE A 389 -14.25 21.72 -2.83
CA ILE A 389 -14.39 20.28 -3.05
C ILE A 389 -14.24 19.56 -1.70
N ARG A 390 -14.98 18.45 -1.57
CA ARG A 390 -14.85 17.49 -0.47
C ARG A 390 -14.15 16.23 -0.96
N ILE A 391 -13.64 15.43 -0.04
CA ILE A 391 -12.83 14.25 -0.35
C ILE A 391 -13.39 12.98 0.27
N CYS A 392 -12.93 11.83 -0.24
CA CYS A 392 -12.95 10.58 0.50
C CYS A 392 -11.65 10.48 1.33
N LEU A 393 -11.77 10.35 2.64
CA LEU A 393 -10.61 10.05 3.48
C LEU A 393 -10.49 8.53 3.62
N ASP A 394 -9.47 8.01 2.96
CA ASP A 394 -8.97 6.67 3.19
C ASP A 394 -7.95 6.70 4.32
N VAL A 395 -8.33 6.07 5.43
CA VAL A 395 -7.56 6.08 6.66
C VAL A 395 -6.27 5.26 6.51
N SER A 396 -6.32 4.14 5.78
CA SER A 396 -5.15 3.30 5.53
C SER A 396 -4.13 4.06 4.68
N HIS A 397 -4.56 4.61 3.54
CA HIS A 397 -3.71 5.40 2.65
C HIS A 397 -3.01 6.55 3.37
N SER A 398 -3.80 7.33 4.11
CA SER A 398 -3.30 8.48 4.87
C SER A 398 -2.31 8.06 5.95
N LYS A 399 -2.53 6.91 6.60
CA LYS A 399 -1.60 6.36 7.59
C LYS A 399 -0.29 5.92 6.97
N LEU A 400 -0.32 5.24 5.82
CA LEU A 400 0.88 4.84 5.08
C LEU A 400 1.70 6.07 4.62
N ALA A 401 1.04 7.12 4.15
CA ALA A 401 1.68 8.40 3.82
C ALA A 401 2.34 9.04 5.05
N CYS A 402 1.62 9.12 6.17
CA CYS A 402 2.17 9.66 7.42
C CYS A 402 3.37 8.87 7.91
N ASN A 403 3.35 7.55 7.78
CA ASN A 403 4.47 6.69 8.17
C ASN A 403 5.70 6.92 7.30
N HIS A 404 5.53 6.99 5.98
CA HIS A 404 6.62 7.21 5.03
C HIS A 404 7.31 8.57 5.25
N TYR A 405 6.53 9.64 5.41
CA TYR A 405 7.08 10.99 5.59
C TYR A 405 7.31 11.39 7.05
N HIS A 406 7.11 10.46 7.98
CA HIS A 406 7.23 10.68 9.43
C HIS A 406 6.33 11.84 9.96
N TRP A 407 5.13 11.97 9.40
CA TRP A 407 4.13 12.94 9.85
C TRP A 407 3.29 12.40 11.01
N SER A 408 2.70 13.32 11.78
CA SER A 408 1.75 12.98 12.82
C SER A 408 0.39 12.64 12.21
N PHE A 409 -0.01 11.38 12.31
CA PHE A 409 -1.29 10.90 11.79
C PHE A 409 -2.50 11.61 12.43
N SER A 410 -2.47 11.88 13.73
CA SER A 410 -3.55 12.61 14.40
C SER A 410 -3.71 14.03 13.86
N LYS A 411 -2.60 14.76 13.65
CA LYS A 411 -2.63 16.10 13.04
C LYS A 411 -3.14 16.08 11.60
N PHE A 412 -2.69 15.09 10.82
CA PHE A 412 -3.18 14.89 9.45
C PHE A 412 -4.70 14.76 9.43
N VAL A 413 -5.24 13.83 10.24
CA VAL A 413 -6.69 13.59 10.31
C VAL A 413 -7.41 14.83 10.81
N GLU A 414 -6.91 15.54 11.82
CA GLU A 414 -7.52 16.77 12.35
C GLU A 414 -7.64 17.87 11.28
N GLN A 415 -6.61 18.05 10.46
CA GLN A 415 -6.58 19.06 9.40
C GLN A 415 -7.51 18.71 8.23
N VAL A 416 -7.55 17.43 7.84
CA VAL A 416 -8.27 16.97 6.64
C VAL A 416 -9.75 16.70 6.92
N SER A 417 -10.10 16.22 8.11
CA SER A 417 -11.47 15.81 8.48
C SER A 417 -12.57 16.82 8.15
N PRO A 418 -12.41 18.15 8.31
CA PRO A 418 -13.45 19.12 7.96
C PRO A 418 -13.90 19.09 6.49
N TYR A 419 -13.10 18.52 5.59
CA TYR A 419 -13.37 18.44 4.16
C TYR A 419 -13.88 17.06 3.72
N VAL A 420 -14.09 16.13 4.66
CA VAL A 420 -14.42 14.74 4.34
C VAL A 420 -15.92 14.57 4.10
N ALA A 421 -16.28 13.99 2.97
CA ALA A 421 -17.64 13.59 2.62
C ALA A 421 -17.91 12.10 2.88
N HIS A 422 -16.90 11.26 2.62
CA HIS A 422 -16.95 9.81 2.75
C HIS A 422 -15.66 9.27 3.38
N LEU A 423 -15.74 8.12 4.04
CA LEU A 423 -14.66 7.52 4.80
C LEU A 423 -14.49 6.06 4.39
N HIS A 424 -13.27 5.70 4.03
CA HIS A 424 -12.87 4.30 4.00
C HIS A 424 -12.14 3.97 5.28
N ILE A 425 -12.77 3.16 6.13
CA ILE A 425 -12.25 2.78 7.43
C ILE A 425 -11.59 1.42 7.31
N VAL A 426 -10.28 1.40 7.50
CA VAL A 426 -9.47 0.20 7.40
C VAL A 426 -8.15 0.43 8.14
N ASP A 427 -7.53 -0.65 8.62
CA ASP A 427 -6.27 -0.58 9.35
C ASP A 427 -5.08 -0.61 8.39
N ALA A 428 -3.92 -0.16 8.87
CA ALA A 428 -2.69 -0.10 8.09
C ALA A 428 -1.47 -0.34 8.97
N LYS A 429 -0.35 -0.72 8.36
CA LYS A 429 0.94 -0.93 9.06
C LYS A 429 2.12 -0.55 8.18
N GLY A 430 3.11 0.13 8.75
CA GLY A 430 4.32 0.49 8.00
C GLY A 430 4.04 1.38 6.78
N VAL A 431 4.66 1.08 5.64
CA VAL A 431 4.55 1.88 4.40
C VAL A 431 3.81 1.18 3.26
N ASP A 432 3.54 -0.12 3.40
CA ASP A 432 2.94 -1.01 2.39
C ASP A 432 1.90 -1.99 2.96
N GLY A 433 1.65 -1.97 4.28
CA GLY A 433 0.64 -2.80 4.93
C GLY A 433 -0.74 -2.17 4.81
N GLU A 434 -1.25 -2.04 3.60
CA GLU A 434 -2.55 -1.44 3.29
C GLU A 434 -3.71 -2.42 3.53
N GLY A 435 -4.88 -1.90 3.90
CA GLY A 435 -6.12 -2.67 3.78
C GLY A 435 -6.30 -3.74 4.86
N LEU A 436 -5.59 -3.63 5.99
CA LEU A 436 -5.55 -4.66 7.03
C LEU A 436 -6.87 -4.72 7.81
N GLN A 437 -7.16 -5.88 8.39
CA GLN A 437 -8.30 -6.02 9.28
C GLN A 437 -8.15 -5.11 10.51
N ILE A 438 -9.26 -4.54 11.00
CA ILE A 438 -9.28 -3.65 12.16
C ILE A 438 -8.62 -4.33 13.37
N GLY A 439 -7.58 -3.71 13.92
CA GLY A 439 -6.82 -4.21 15.06
C GLY A 439 -5.63 -5.11 14.70
N GLU A 440 -5.35 -5.32 13.40
CA GLU A 440 -4.14 -6.03 12.94
C GLU A 440 -3.02 -5.07 12.51
N GLY A 441 -3.32 -3.77 12.38
CA GLY A 441 -2.36 -2.72 12.05
C GLY A 441 -1.95 -1.90 13.27
N GLU A 442 -1.71 -0.61 13.03
CA GLU A 442 -1.18 0.34 14.03
C GLU A 442 -2.02 1.62 14.14
N ILE A 443 -3.21 1.67 13.50
CA ILE A 443 -4.11 2.82 13.63
C ILE A 443 -4.75 2.83 15.03
N ASP A 444 -4.62 3.96 15.72
CA ASP A 444 -5.39 4.22 16.94
C ASP A 444 -6.82 4.64 16.58
N PHE A 445 -7.73 3.67 16.57
CA PHE A 445 -9.14 3.89 16.26
C PHE A 445 -9.89 4.70 17.33
N HIS A 446 -9.43 4.72 18.58
CA HIS A 446 -10.03 5.57 19.61
C HIS A 446 -9.73 7.04 19.31
N MET A 447 -8.47 7.37 19.03
CA MET A 447 -8.07 8.71 18.60
C MET A 447 -8.79 9.13 17.31
N LEU A 448 -8.78 8.27 16.28
CA LEU A 448 -9.43 8.52 15.00
C LEU A 448 -10.92 8.80 15.17
N SER A 449 -11.63 7.94 15.91
CA SER A 449 -13.08 8.07 16.11
C SER A 449 -13.47 9.35 16.85
N ASN A 450 -12.64 9.81 17.80
CA ASN A 450 -12.86 11.06 18.50
C ASN A 450 -12.75 12.26 17.56
N ILE A 451 -11.68 12.34 16.76
CA ILE A 451 -11.48 13.43 15.80
C ILE A 451 -12.61 13.43 14.76
N LEU A 452 -12.92 12.27 14.17
CA LEU A 452 -13.97 12.15 13.16
C LEU A 452 -15.36 12.48 13.69
N ARG A 453 -15.63 12.25 14.99
CA ARG A 453 -16.91 12.61 15.61
C ARG A 453 -17.06 14.12 15.73
N GLU A 454 -15.98 14.82 16.05
CA GLU A 454 -15.99 16.27 16.19
C GLU A 454 -15.97 16.98 14.83
N LYS A 455 -15.04 16.59 13.95
CA LYS A 455 -14.72 17.35 12.73
C LYS A 455 -15.51 16.89 11.49
N ALA A 456 -15.91 15.62 11.43
CA ALA A 456 -16.61 15.02 10.29
C ALA A 456 -17.86 14.20 10.70
N PRO A 457 -18.79 14.75 11.50
CA PRO A 457 -19.90 13.97 12.09
C PRO A 457 -20.89 13.41 11.06
N LYS A 458 -20.96 14.03 9.87
CA LYS A 458 -21.92 13.67 8.81
C LYS A 458 -21.32 12.82 7.70
N ALA A 459 -20.00 12.60 7.70
CA ALA A 459 -19.35 11.78 6.69
C ALA A 459 -19.86 10.34 6.79
N SER A 460 -20.32 9.78 5.67
CA SER A 460 -20.63 8.36 5.60
C SER A 460 -19.36 7.53 5.65
N PHE A 461 -19.45 6.25 5.99
CA PHE A 461 -18.30 5.36 5.93
C PHE A 461 -18.63 3.96 5.42
N ILE A 462 -17.62 3.30 4.89
CA ILE A 462 -17.59 1.86 4.66
C ILE A 462 -16.32 1.27 5.27
N PRO A 463 -16.31 -0.01 5.67
CA PRO A 463 -15.07 -0.73 5.90
C PRO A 463 -14.46 -1.17 4.56
N GLU A 464 -13.19 -0.83 4.33
CA GLU A 464 -12.49 -1.16 3.07
C GLU A 464 -11.38 -2.21 3.30
N ILE A 465 -11.75 -3.32 3.95
CA ILE A 465 -10.80 -4.40 4.22
C ILE A 465 -10.37 -5.03 2.89
N TRP A 466 -9.06 -5.19 2.69
CA TRP A 466 -8.53 -5.89 1.53
C TRP A 466 -9.10 -7.30 1.46
N GLN A 467 -9.70 -7.64 0.32
CA GLN A 467 -10.45 -8.89 0.13
C GLN A 467 -11.61 -9.14 1.11
N GLY A 468 -12.14 -8.09 1.77
CA GLY A 468 -13.24 -8.23 2.72
C GLY A 468 -14.53 -8.78 2.11
N HIS A 469 -14.68 -8.68 0.78
CA HIS A 469 -15.80 -9.24 0.01
C HIS A 469 -15.78 -10.78 -0.03
N LYS A 470 -14.62 -11.41 0.22
CA LYS A 470 -14.51 -12.87 0.24
C LYS A 470 -15.40 -13.48 1.31
N ASN A 471 -15.76 -14.74 1.08
CA ASN A 471 -16.71 -15.46 1.93
C ASN A 471 -17.98 -14.64 2.20
N ASN A 472 -18.51 -14.01 1.14
CA ASN A 472 -19.76 -13.25 1.18
C ASN A 472 -19.72 -12.07 2.18
N GLY A 473 -18.65 -11.27 2.16
CA GLY A 473 -18.49 -10.05 2.96
C GLY A 473 -17.99 -10.27 4.40
N GLU A 474 -17.47 -11.45 4.74
CA GLU A 474 -17.10 -11.79 6.13
C GLU A 474 -16.06 -10.81 6.71
N GLY A 475 -15.06 -10.42 5.94
CA GLY A 475 -14.03 -9.49 6.41
C GLY A 475 -14.61 -8.12 6.77
N PHE A 476 -15.59 -7.66 6.01
CA PHE A 476 -16.31 -6.42 6.33
C PHE A 476 -17.14 -6.57 7.60
N LEU A 477 -17.90 -7.67 7.75
CA LEU A 477 -18.73 -7.87 8.94
C LEU A 477 -17.89 -8.01 10.23
N ILE A 478 -16.71 -8.63 10.15
CA ILE A 478 -15.77 -8.67 11.29
C ILE A 478 -15.34 -7.26 11.67
N SER A 479 -14.98 -6.42 10.70
CA SER A 479 -14.53 -5.05 10.98
C SER A 479 -15.59 -4.22 11.70
N LEU A 480 -16.87 -4.40 11.38
CA LEU A 480 -17.98 -3.67 12.04
C LEU A 480 -18.20 -4.08 13.50
N THR A 481 -17.65 -5.22 13.92
CA THR A 481 -17.76 -5.71 15.31
C THR A 481 -16.61 -5.25 16.20
N ARG A 482 -15.55 -4.71 15.61
CA ARG A 482 -14.34 -4.20 16.27
C ARG A 482 -14.41 -2.68 16.32
#